data_AF-A0A528V796-F1
#
_entry.id   AF-A0A528V796-F1
#
_cell.length_a   1.000
_cell.length_b   1.000
_cell.length_c   1.000
_cell.angle_alpha   90.00
_cell.angle_beta   90.00
_cell.angle_gamma   90.00
#
_symmetry.space_group_name_H-M   'P 1'
#
loop_
_entity.id
_entity.type
_entity.pdbx_description
1 polymer ?
#
loop_
_entity_poly.entity_id
_entity_poly.type
_entity_poly.pdbx_seq_one_letter_code
_entity_poly.pdbx_strand_id
1 'polypeptide(L)'
;MQEARESGLVAVQVDHDAFARTLTSRRLMEKYGLHGAAVIPDLDPNDADRRIGEAAGRLLASMVDPGDTIGVAWGKTVLAAARSIPRLRHDRNL
;
A
#
# COMPACT_ATOMS: atom_id res chain seq x y z
N MET A 1 -14.10 -25.44 -4.46
CA MET A 1 -14.03 -24.10 -3.84
C MET A 1 -15.40 -23.47 -3.52
N GLN A 2 -16.52 -23.92 -4.11
CA GLN A 2 -17.86 -23.41 -3.79
C GLN A 2 -18.44 -23.97 -2.46
N GLU A 3 -18.13 -25.22 -2.13
CA GLU A 3 -18.71 -25.94 -0.98
C GLU A 3 -18.35 -25.37 0.42
N ALA A 4 -17.20 -24.68 0.54
CA ALA A 4 -16.77 -24.02 1.78
C ALA A 4 -17.48 -22.67 2.03
N ARG A 5 -18.01 -22.03 0.98
CA ARG A 5 -18.78 -20.78 1.11
C ARG A 5 -20.23 -21.04 1.51
N GLU A 6 -20.82 -22.12 1.02
CA GLU A 6 -22.23 -22.48 1.30
C GLU A 6 -22.43 -23.12 2.68
N SER A 7 -21.42 -23.78 3.22
CA SER A 7 -21.46 -24.43 4.56
C SER A 7 -21.28 -23.47 5.74
N GLY A 8 -21.15 -22.16 5.50
CA GLY A 8 -20.94 -21.15 6.55
C GLY A 8 -19.56 -21.23 7.25
N LEU A 9 -18.67 -22.11 6.78
CA LEU A 9 -17.34 -22.34 7.37
C LEU A 9 -16.32 -21.21 7.09
N VAL A 10 -16.67 -20.25 6.22
CA VAL A 10 -15.83 -19.08 5.91
C VAL A 10 -16.61 -17.79 6.16
N ALA A 11 -16.47 -17.23 7.36
CA ALA A 11 -16.94 -15.87 7.64
C ALA A 11 -15.89 -14.86 7.17
N VAL A 12 -16.16 -14.16 6.05
CA VAL A 12 -15.35 -13.02 5.65
C VAL A 12 -15.80 -11.82 6.49
N GLN A 13 -15.16 -11.62 7.64
CA GLN A 13 -15.31 -10.38 8.39
C GLN A 13 -14.52 -9.28 7.69
N VAL A 14 -15.23 -8.39 7.01
CA VAL A 14 -14.64 -7.19 6.41
C VAL A 14 -14.62 -6.10 7.47
N ASP A 15 -13.43 -5.63 7.83
CA ASP A 15 -13.29 -4.40 8.60
C ASP A 15 -13.86 -3.24 7.76
N HIS A 16 -14.96 -2.66 8.26
CA HIS A 16 -15.72 -1.63 7.57
C HIS A 16 -14.87 -0.37 7.31
N ASP A 17 -13.95 -0.04 8.22
CA ASP A 17 -13.07 1.12 8.09
C ASP A 17 -11.96 0.87 7.06
N ALA A 18 -11.41 -0.34 7.04
CA ALA A 18 -10.46 -0.75 6.00
C ALA A 18 -11.08 -0.72 4.60
N PHE A 19 -12.34 -1.17 4.49
CA PHE A 19 -13.10 -1.10 3.26
C PHE A 19 -13.37 0.34 2.83
N ALA A 20 -13.82 1.20 3.75
CA ALA A 20 -14.08 2.60 3.47
C ALA A 20 -12.81 3.34 2.99
N ARG A 21 -11.65 3.11 3.62
CA ARG A 21 -10.37 3.68 3.17
C ARG A 21 -10.00 3.23 1.76
N THR A 22 -10.20 1.94 1.45
CA THR A 22 -9.94 1.39 0.11
C THR A 22 -10.82 2.06 -0.95
N LEU A 23 -12.11 2.26 -0.66
CA LEU A 23 -13.00 2.99 -1.56
C LEU A 23 -12.57 4.46 -1.74
N THR A 24 -12.15 5.12 -0.67
CA THR A 24 -11.65 6.49 -0.75
C THR A 24 -10.37 6.58 -1.59
N SER A 25 -9.43 5.64 -1.43
CA SER A 25 -8.22 5.58 -2.29
C SER A 25 -8.59 5.46 -3.77
N ARG A 26 -9.54 4.57 -4.12
CA ARG A 26 -10.01 4.42 -5.50
C ARG A 26 -10.66 5.69 -6.04
N ARG A 27 -11.53 6.34 -5.25
CA ARG A 27 -12.15 7.61 -5.63
C ARG A 27 -11.13 8.72 -5.87
N LEU A 28 -10.05 8.77 -5.08
CA LEU A 28 -8.95 9.71 -5.32
C LEU A 28 -8.24 9.41 -6.64
N MET A 29 -7.97 8.13 -6.93
CA MET A 29 -7.36 7.73 -8.20
C MET A 29 -8.24 8.11 -9.40
N GLU A 30 -9.52 7.78 -9.37
CA GLU A 30 -10.48 8.09 -10.43
C GLU A 30 -10.64 9.60 -10.63
N LYS A 31 -10.79 10.35 -9.54
CA LYS A 31 -11.01 11.80 -9.60
C LYS A 31 -9.81 12.57 -10.14
N TYR A 32 -8.59 12.13 -9.82
CA TYR A 32 -7.37 12.87 -10.13
C TYR A 32 -6.47 12.17 -11.17
N GLY A 33 -6.88 11.02 -11.72
CA GLY A 33 -6.09 10.25 -12.68
C GLY A 33 -4.79 9.67 -12.11
N LEU A 34 -4.78 9.29 -10.83
CA LEU A 34 -3.57 8.78 -10.17
C LEU A 34 -3.36 7.29 -10.47
N HIS A 35 -2.11 6.89 -10.72
CA HIS A 35 -1.73 5.47 -10.85
C HIS A 35 -1.86 4.70 -9.54
N GLY A 36 -1.70 5.37 -8.40
CA GLY A 36 -1.82 4.76 -7.09
C GLY A 36 -2.15 5.79 -6.02
N ALA A 37 -2.98 5.38 -5.06
CA ALA A 37 -3.26 6.15 -3.86
C ALA A 37 -3.48 5.19 -2.69
N ALA A 38 -3.05 5.61 -1.50
CA ALA A 38 -3.30 4.88 -0.25
C ALA A 38 -3.84 5.84 0.80
N VAL A 39 -4.96 5.46 1.42
CA VAL A 39 -5.54 6.15 2.58
C VAL A 39 -5.31 5.26 3.80
N ILE A 40 -4.58 5.78 4.78
CA ILE A 40 -4.28 5.07 6.02
C ILE A 40 -5.13 5.64 7.18
N PRO A 41 -5.35 4.87 8.26
CA PRO A 41 -6.04 5.38 9.45
C PRO A 41 -5.36 6.64 9.99
N ASP A 42 -6.13 7.46 10.72
CA ASP A 42 -5.59 8.62 11.42
C ASP A 42 -4.43 8.19 12.33
N LEU A 43 -3.42 9.04 12.41
CA LEU A 43 -2.13 8.70 12.99
C LEU A 43 -1.98 9.43 14.31
N ASP A 44 -1.43 8.73 15.31
CA ASP A 44 -0.75 9.45 16.39
C ASP A 44 0.34 10.32 15.73
N PRO A 45 0.36 11.65 15.98
CA PRO A 45 1.34 12.55 15.39
C PRO A 45 2.79 12.10 15.59
N ASN A 46 3.08 11.36 16.67
CA ASN A 46 4.41 10.85 16.98
C ASN A 46 4.85 9.70 16.05
N ASP A 47 3.90 9.05 15.38
CA ASP A 47 4.10 7.86 14.54
C ASP A 47 3.81 8.11 13.05
N ALA A 48 3.44 9.35 12.71
CA ALA A 48 2.96 9.72 11.39
C ALA A 48 3.96 9.40 10.29
N ASP A 49 5.23 9.79 10.46
CA ASP A 49 6.29 9.56 9.49
C ASP A 49 6.52 8.07 9.21
N ARG A 50 6.51 7.23 10.25
CA ARG A 50 6.71 5.78 10.14
C ARG A 50 5.56 5.14 9.37
N ARG A 51 4.33 5.44 9.75
CA ARG A 51 3.12 4.85 9.17
C ARG A 51 2.89 5.30 7.72
N ILE A 52 3.16 6.57 7.42
CA ILE A 52 3.17 7.08 6.05
C ILE A 52 4.27 6.38 5.24
N GLY A 53 5.47 6.25 5.82
CA GLY A 53 6.59 5.54 5.20
C GLY A 53 6.24 4.11 4.83
N GLU A 54 5.65 3.33 5.74
CA GLU A 54 5.22 1.96 5.51
C GLU A 54 4.21 1.84 4.36
N ALA A 55 3.21 2.73 4.32
CA ALA A 55 2.21 2.74 3.26
C ALA A 55 2.82 3.12 1.91
N ALA A 56 3.64 4.18 1.89
CA ALA A 56 4.32 4.64 0.69
C ALA A 56 5.30 3.58 0.15
N GLY A 57 6.08 2.93 1.01
CA GLY A 57 7.00 1.87 0.61
C GLY A 57 6.30 0.68 -0.06
N ARG A 58 5.14 0.27 0.46
CA ARG A 58 4.31 -0.77 -0.16
C ARG A 58 3.72 -0.33 -1.49
N LEU A 59 3.20 0.88 -1.57
CA LEU A 59 2.64 1.42 -2.82
C LEU A 59 3.73 1.53 -3.90
N LEU A 60 4.91 2.07 -3.55
CA LEU A 60 6.06 2.14 -4.44
C LEU A 60 6.50 0.75 -4.92
N ALA A 61 6.61 -0.24 -4.03
CA ALA A 61 6.98 -1.60 -4.41
C ALA A 61 5.99 -2.25 -5.39
N SER A 62 4.72 -1.85 -5.40
CA SER A 62 3.74 -2.32 -6.39
C SER A 62 3.80 -1.59 -7.74
N MET A 63 4.57 -0.51 -7.84
CA MET A 63 4.67 0.33 -9.03
C MET A 63 6.03 0.25 -9.74
N VAL A 64 7.02 -0.40 -9.12
CA VAL A 64 8.39 -0.46 -9.63
C VAL A 64 8.79 -1.86 -10.03
N ASP A 65 9.45 -1.98 -11.18
CA ASP A 65 9.96 -3.22 -11.73
C ASP A 65 11.49 -3.31 -11.64
N PRO A 66 12.07 -4.53 -11.70
CA PRO A 66 13.52 -4.69 -11.78
C PRO A 66 14.10 -3.96 -13.00
N GLY A 67 15.09 -3.10 -12.75
CA GLY A 67 15.73 -2.27 -13.79
C GLY A 67 15.20 -0.83 -13.85
N ASP A 68 14.12 -0.51 -13.13
CA ASP A 68 13.64 0.85 -13.04
C ASP A 68 14.63 1.77 -12.31
N THR A 69 14.71 3.02 -12.80
CA THR A 69 15.45 4.08 -12.12
C THR A 69 14.47 5.00 -11.39
N ILE A 70 14.66 5.13 -10.08
CA ILE A 70 13.80 5.97 -9.22
C ILE A 70 14.52 7.28 -8.91
N GLY A 71 13.95 8.39 -9.36
CA GLY A 71 14.35 9.73 -8.92
C GLY A 71 13.76 10.05 -7.54
N VAL A 72 14.58 10.56 -6.62
CA VAL A 72 14.15 10.89 -5.25
C VAL A 72 14.45 12.35 -4.91
N ALA A 73 13.51 12.99 -4.22
CA ALA A 73 13.73 14.29 -3.57
C ALA A 73 14.32 14.10 -2.17
N TRP A 74 14.67 15.20 -1.50
CA TRP A 74 15.06 15.19 -0.09
C TRP A 74 13.85 15.41 0.83
N GLY A 75 13.79 14.68 1.94
CA GLY A 75 12.77 14.89 2.96
C GLY A 75 12.59 13.70 3.90
N LYS A 76 12.08 13.97 5.11
CA LYS A 76 11.85 12.94 6.13
C LYS A 76 10.87 11.86 5.63
N THR A 77 9.79 12.27 5.00
CA THR A 77 8.77 11.35 4.44
C THR A 77 9.32 10.50 3.31
N VAL A 78 10.10 11.09 2.39
CA VAL A 78 10.75 10.35 1.29
C VAL A 78 11.71 9.31 1.85
N LEU A 79 12.52 9.68 2.84
CA LEU A 79 13.44 8.77 3.50
C LEU A 79 12.71 7.64 4.24
N ALA A 80 11.61 7.96 4.94
CA ALA A 80 10.79 6.97 5.63
C ALA A 80 10.16 5.98 4.64
N ALA A 81 9.66 6.46 3.50
CA ALA A 81 9.13 5.62 2.43
C ALA A 81 10.21 4.69 1.86
N ALA A 82 11.36 5.23 1.48
CA ALA A 82 12.48 4.48 0.91
C ALA A 82 12.97 3.36 1.86
N ARG A 83 13.06 3.65 3.16
CA ARG A 83 13.42 2.66 4.19
C ARG A 83 12.38 1.55 4.38
N SER A 84 11.13 1.81 3.99
CA SER A 84 10.01 0.91 4.18
C SER A 84 9.65 0.10 2.93
N ILE A 85 10.40 0.26 1.83
CA ILE A 85 10.21 -0.56 0.63
C ILE A 85 10.57 -2.01 0.99
N PRO A 86 9.62 -2.95 0.90
CA PRO A 86 9.93 -4.36 1.13
C PRO A 86 10.99 -4.82 0.13
N ARG A 87 11.86 -5.74 0.54
CA ARG A 87 12.85 -6.32 -0.38
C ARG A 87 12.11 -6.94 -1.57
N LEU A 88 12.24 -6.32 -2.75
CA LEU A 88 11.78 -6.93 -4.00
C LEU A 88 12.52 -8.27 -4.12
N ARG A 89 11.76 -9.34 -4.33
CA ARG A 89 12.34 -10.65 -4.63
C ARG A 89 13.14 -10.47 -5.92
N HIS A 90 14.46 -10.55 -5.83
CA HIS A 90 15.28 -10.75 -7.01
C HIS A 90 15.00 -12.17 -7.51
N ASP A 91 14.36 -12.30 -8.66
CA ASP A 91 14.40 -13.54 -9.42
C ASP A 91 15.86 -13.76 -9.84
N ARG A 92 16.57 -14.59 -9.06
CA ARG A 92 17.85 -15.17 -9.47
C ARG A 92 17.55 -16.21 -10.53
N ASN A 93 17.47 -15.79 -11.78
CA ASN A 93 17.71 -16.66 -12.93
C ASN A 93 18.73 -15.96 -13.83
N LEU A 94 20.01 -16.21 -13.51
CA LEU A 94 21.12 -16.22 -14.47
C LEU A 94 21.61 -17.67 -14.51
#